data_AF-A0A935GAQ0-F1
#
_entry.id   AF-A0A935GAQ0-F1
#
_cell.length_a   1.000
_cell.length_b   1.000
_cell.length_c   1.000
_cell.angle_alpha   90.00
_cell.angle_beta   90.00
_cell.angle_gamma   90.00
#
_symmetry.space_group_name_H-M   'P 1'
#
loop_
_entity.id
_entity.type
_entity.pdbx_description
1 polymer ?
#
loop_
_entity_poly.entity_id
_entity_poly.type
_entity_poly.pdbx_seq_one_letter_code
_entity_poly.pdbx_strand_id
1 'polypeptide(L)'
;YIFSHIFMDMGDNQSLENEISTYASHLLNMKYILENSNDKSLILMDEMGTGTEPIMGGTIAELVLERLYQNNCFAIVTTHFHNLKLLPMRYPAMQNAALLFDTDTMSPTYILSQGIPGNSFTLEIAQKVGFPQDIINKAQNQLGDNRIETEKLLVFLENERKKLEEQKKQLELAENFVAELIKKYQDNLEFQKKKQNYFIKKTKGEIDEIFSKSNKLIENTIREIKESNAEKNKVKDIRKKLEKEKNTIDKKLEKMLVADTIKEEEKIEFEVGHLVKIKLTGEVGEIIRISENQLNVVVNNKIIQLPISAVDYIDKNEQYINKKIKVNLVSRTESFNTVLDIRGCRADEAINKLDKYIDQALLIGVPRVYIIHGKGYGILRKAVRDYLKDLTHLLNFENEVEERGGDGITVVNFTNQK
;
A
#
# COMPACT_ATOMS: atom_id res chain seq x y z
N TYR A 1 -14.48 -17.21 -15.99
CA TYR A 1 -14.76 -17.53 -17.40
C TYR A 1 -15.52 -18.84 -17.45
N ILE A 2 -16.59 -18.91 -18.24
CA ILE A 2 -17.33 -20.17 -18.51
C ILE A 2 -17.10 -20.49 -19.98
N PHE A 3 -16.53 -21.65 -20.26
CA PHE A 3 -16.31 -22.13 -21.63
C PHE A 3 -17.55 -22.86 -22.13
N SER A 4 -17.97 -22.60 -23.37
CA SER A 4 -19.08 -23.30 -24.03
C SER A 4 -18.62 -24.54 -24.81
N HIS A 5 -17.37 -24.55 -25.26
CA HIS A 5 -16.77 -25.65 -26.00
C HIS A 5 -15.38 -25.96 -25.44
N ILE A 6 -15.05 -27.25 -25.39
CA ILE A 6 -13.72 -27.74 -25.02
C ILE A 6 -13.24 -28.60 -26.18
N PHE A 7 -12.11 -28.23 -26.76
CA PHE A 7 -11.43 -28.96 -27.81
C PHE A 7 -10.13 -29.54 -27.27
N MET A 8 -9.83 -30.78 -27.65
CA MET A 8 -8.67 -31.50 -27.19
C MET A 8 -8.03 -32.25 -28.35
N ASP A 9 -6.74 -32.04 -28.55
CA ASP A 9 -5.87 -32.81 -29.42
C ASP A 9 -4.69 -33.30 -28.57
N MET A 10 -4.84 -34.49 -27.97
CA MET A 10 -3.84 -35.06 -27.05
C MET A 10 -3.63 -36.55 -27.34
N GLY A 11 -2.37 -36.96 -27.40
CA GLY A 11 -1.95 -38.35 -27.53
C GLY A 11 -1.72 -38.84 -28.96
N ASP A 12 -1.06 -39.99 -29.07
CA ASP A 12 -0.89 -40.72 -30.33
C ASP A 12 -2.20 -41.42 -30.68
N ASN A 13 -2.98 -40.86 -31.61
CA ASN A 13 -4.13 -41.56 -32.21
C ASN A 13 -3.63 -42.69 -33.14
N GLN A 14 -3.03 -43.74 -32.58
CA GLN A 14 -2.84 -45.02 -33.26
C GLN A 14 -4.11 -45.86 -33.12
N SER A 15 -5.18 -45.44 -33.78
CA SER A 15 -6.33 -46.31 -34.02
C SER A 15 -6.04 -47.18 -35.25
N LEU A 16 -5.93 -48.50 -35.07
CA LEU A 16 -5.89 -49.50 -36.15
C LEU A 16 -7.05 -49.37 -37.16
N GLU A 17 -8.10 -48.60 -36.82
CA GLU A 17 -9.30 -48.38 -37.62
C GLU A 17 -9.19 -47.24 -38.64
N ASN A 18 -8.18 -46.37 -38.57
CA ASN A 18 -7.97 -45.30 -39.53
C ASN A 18 -6.59 -45.46 -40.18
N GLU A 19 -6.53 -45.78 -41.47
CA GLU A 19 -5.30 -45.84 -42.30
C GLU A 19 -4.63 -44.46 -42.51
N ILE A 20 -4.77 -43.56 -41.54
CA ILE A 20 -4.33 -42.17 -41.61
C ILE A 20 -3.03 -42.05 -40.82
N SER A 21 -2.01 -41.40 -41.41
CA SER A 21 -0.77 -41.11 -40.69
C SER A 21 -1.03 -40.24 -39.45
N THR A 22 -0.25 -40.41 -38.38
CA THR A 22 -0.38 -39.65 -37.13
C THR A 22 -0.52 -38.14 -37.38
N TYR A 23 0.28 -37.60 -38.30
CA TYR A 23 0.23 -36.19 -38.68
C TYR A 23 -1.08 -35.76 -39.36
N ALA A 24 -1.65 -36.60 -40.22
CA ALA A 24 -2.91 -36.27 -40.88
C ALA A 24 -4.09 -36.27 -39.88
N SER A 25 -4.03 -37.08 -38.81
CA SER A 25 -5.00 -36.99 -37.71
C SER A 25 -4.92 -35.63 -36.99
N HIS A 26 -3.70 -35.18 -36.62
CA HIS A 26 -3.51 -33.87 -36.02
C HIS A 26 -3.96 -32.72 -36.94
N LEU A 27 -3.72 -32.82 -38.24
CA LEU A 27 -4.21 -31.82 -39.20
C LEU A 27 -5.74 -31.76 -39.27
N LEU A 28 -6.41 -32.91 -39.25
CA LEU A 28 -7.87 -32.95 -39.23
C LEU A 28 -8.42 -32.36 -37.93
N ASN A 29 -7.79 -32.63 -36.79
CA ASN A 29 -8.15 -32.04 -35.50
C ASN A 29 -7.95 -30.53 -35.50
N MET A 30 -6.78 -30.04 -35.95
CA MET A 30 -6.51 -28.60 -36.08
C MET A 30 -7.52 -27.91 -37.00
N LYS A 31 -7.86 -28.53 -38.14
CA LYS A 31 -8.91 -28.03 -39.04
C LYS A 31 -10.25 -27.90 -38.31
N TYR A 32 -10.69 -28.97 -37.64
CA TYR A 32 -11.96 -28.99 -36.90
C TYR A 32 -12.00 -27.92 -35.80
N ILE A 33 -10.91 -27.74 -35.07
CA ILE A 33 -10.78 -26.73 -34.02
C ILE A 33 -10.86 -25.32 -34.62
N LEU A 34 -10.15 -25.06 -35.72
CA LEU A 34 -10.17 -23.75 -36.38
C LEU A 34 -11.56 -23.39 -36.93
N GLU A 35 -12.32 -24.37 -37.42
CA GLU A 35 -13.66 -24.15 -37.97
C GLU A 35 -14.74 -23.93 -36.90
N ASN A 36 -14.54 -24.45 -35.68
CA ASN A 36 -15.57 -24.49 -34.63
C ASN A 36 -15.21 -23.70 -33.35
N SER A 37 -14.02 -23.11 -33.26
CA SER A 37 -13.57 -22.36 -32.07
C SER A 37 -13.98 -20.89 -32.09
N ASN A 38 -14.18 -20.33 -30.90
CA ASN A 38 -14.55 -18.94 -30.64
C ASN A 38 -14.01 -18.45 -29.29
N ASP A 39 -14.35 -17.22 -28.90
CA ASP A 39 -13.97 -16.54 -27.66
C ASP A 39 -14.42 -17.25 -26.36
N LYS A 40 -15.30 -18.24 -26.46
CA LYS A 40 -15.78 -19.09 -25.34
C LYS A 40 -15.27 -20.52 -25.43
N SER A 41 -14.25 -20.78 -26.25
CA SER A 41 -13.67 -22.10 -26.43
C SER A 41 -12.38 -22.27 -25.62
N LEU A 42 -12.24 -23.41 -24.94
CA LEU A 42 -11.00 -23.90 -24.36
C LEU A 42 -10.37 -24.91 -25.31
N ILE A 43 -9.11 -24.70 -25.67
CA ILE A 43 -8.36 -25.56 -26.60
C ILE A 43 -7.14 -26.12 -25.89
N LEU A 44 -6.98 -27.44 -25.92
CA LEU A 44 -5.85 -28.16 -25.35
C LEU A 44 -5.17 -28.93 -26.47
N MET A 45 -3.92 -28.60 -26.79
CA MET A 45 -3.14 -29.29 -27.83
C MET A 45 -1.82 -29.78 -27.26
N ASP A 46 -1.55 -31.07 -27.44
CA ASP A 46 -0.29 -31.69 -27.05
C ASP A 46 0.65 -31.83 -28.26
N GLU A 47 1.94 -31.59 -28.05
CA GLU A 47 3.00 -31.73 -29.04
C GLU A 47 2.68 -31.12 -30.42
N MET A 48 2.16 -29.90 -30.42
CA MET A 48 1.66 -29.26 -31.64
C MET A 48 2.76 -29.08 -32.70
N GLY A 49 2.47 -29.52 -33.92
CA GLY A 49 3.38 -29.45 -35.09
C GLY A 49 4.26 -30.68 -35.29
N THR A 50 4.18 -31.70 -34.42
CA THR A 50 4.97 -32.93 -34.54
C THR A 50 4.40 -33.90 -35.59
N GLY A 51 5.09 -35.00 -35.86
CA GLY A 51 4.65 -36.04 -36.82
C GLY A 51 5.00 -35.79 -38.29
N THR A 52 5.68 -34.67 -38.61
CA THR A 52 6.08 -34.33 -39.99
C THR A 52 7.48 -33.68 -40.03
N GLU A 53 7.88 -33.18 -41.20
CA GLU A 53 9.08 -32.37 -41.36
C GLU A 53 9.05 -31.17 -40.40
N PRO A 54 10.07 -31.01 -39.52
CA PRO A 54 10.06 -30.01 -38.46
C PRO A 54 9.78 -28.57 -38.91
N ILE A 55 10.29 -28.17 -40.07
CA ILE A 55 10.12 -26.81 -40.60
C ILE A 55 8.65 -26.57 -40.96
N MET A 56 8.05 -27.50 -41.71
CA MET A 56 6.65 -27.43 -42.13
C MET A 56 5.71 -27.52 -40.94
N GLY A 57 5.93 -28.50 -40.05
CA GLY A 57 5.12 -28.71 -38.85
C GLY A 57 5.12 -27.51 -37.92
N GLY A 58 6.30 -26.96 -37.62
CA GLY A 58 6.43 -25.74 -36.80
C GLY A 58 5.78 -24.51 -37.43
N THR A 59 5.88 -24.35 -38.75
CA THR A 59 5.28 -23.20 -39.47
C THR A 59 3.75 -23.28 -39.46
N ILE A 60 3.19 -24.45 -39.72
CA ILE A 60 1.73 -24.66 -39.66
C ILE A 60 1.24 -24.43 -38.23
N ALA A 61 1.96 -24.96 -37.23
CA ALA A 61 1.57 -24.78 -35.84
C ALA A 61 1.55 -23.30 -35.41
N GLU A 62 2.54 -22.52 -35.86
CA GLU A 62 2.58 -21.07 -35.65
C GLU A 62 1.35 -20.36 -36.24
N LEU A 63 1.00 -20.65 -37.50
CA LEU A 63 -0.15 -20.03 -38.16
C LEU A 63 -1.49 -20.42 -37.53
N VAL A 64 -1.62 -21.65 -37.04
CA VAL A 64 -2.81 -22.11 -36.30
C VAL A 64 -2.93 -21.34 -34.98
N LEU A 65 -1.84 -21.21 -34.21
CA LEU A 65 -1.84 -20.41 -32.97
C LEU A 65 -2.17 -18.94 -33.23
N GLU A 66 -1.64 -18.35 -34.29
CA GLU A 66 -1.97 -16.99 -34.70
C GLU A 66 -3.46 -16.84 -35.00
N ARG A 67 -4.06 -17.82 -35.68
CA ARG A 67 -5.50 -17.81 -35.97
C ARG A 67 -6.36 -17.94 -34.70
N LEU A 68 -5.96 -18.81 -33.77
CA LEU A 68 -6.63 -18.95 -32.47
C LEU A 68 -6.55 -17.68 -31.64
N TYR A 69 -5.41 -17.00 -31.67
CA TYR A 69 -5.21 -15.69 -31.04
C TYR A 69 -6.15 -14.63 -31.64
N GLN A 70 -6.26 -14.55 -32.97
CA GLN A 70 -7.18 -13.63 -33.64
C GLN A 70 -8.65 -13.87 -33.26
N ASN A 71 -9.02 -15.13 -33.01
CA ASN A 71 -10.36 -15.51 -32.59
C ASN A 71 -10.61 -15.33 -31.08
N ASN A 72 -9.64 -14.78 -30.32
CA ASN A 72 -9.68 -14.64 -28.86
C ASN A 72 -9.95 -15.95 -28.11
N CYS A 73 -9.52 -17.08 -28.66
CA CYS A 73 -9.69 -18.39 -28.03
C CYS A 73 -8.76 -18.55 -26.82
N PHE A 74 -9.17 -19.33 -25.83
CA PHE A 74 -8.28 -19.73 -24.74
C PHE A 74 -7.59 -21.04 -25.09
N ALA A 75 -6.26 -21.04 -25.22
CA ALA A 75 -5.51 -22.21 -25.64
C ALA A 75 -4.36 -22.53 -24.66
N ILE A 76 -4.17 -23.82 -24.39
CA ILE A 76 -2.98 -24.36 -23.72
C ILE A 76 -2.35 -25.33 -24.70
N VAL A 77 -1.09 -25.08 -25.05
CA VAL A 77 -0.36 -25.84 -26.06
C VAL A 77 1.00 -26.24 -25.51
N THR A 78 1.37 -27.51 -25.70
CA THR A 78 2.74 -27.99 -25.48
C THR A 78 3.45 -28.14 -26.82
N THR A 79 4.75 -27.87 -26.85
CA THR A 79 5.52 -27.96 -28.09
C THR A 79 7.02 -28.08 -27.83
N HIS A 80 7.73 -28.71 -28.76
CA HIS A 80 9.18 -28.72 -28.85
C HIS A 80 9.73 -27.69 -29.84
N PHE A 81 8.86 -27.00 -30.59
CA PHE A 81 9.29 -26.10 -31.66
C PHE A 81 9.74 -24.74 -31.13
N HIS A 82 10.93 -24.32 -31.57
CA HIS A 82 11.54 -23.07 -31.13
C HIS A 82 10.77 -21.83 -31.61
N ASN A 83 10.27 -21.82 -32.86
CA ASN A 83 9.53 -20.67 -33.40
C ASN A 83 8.26 -20.36 -32.59
N LEU A 84 7.60 -21.37 -32.03
CA LEU A 84 6.44 -21.19 -31.16
C LEU A 84 6.80 -20.51 -29.84
N LYS A 85 7.96 -20.83 -29.26
CA LYS A 85 8.47 -20.18 -28.02
C LYS A 85 8.71 -18.68 -28.19
N LEU A 86 8.89 -18.21 -29.43
CA LEU A 86 9.10 -16.79 -29.75
C LEU A 86 7.79 -16.01 -29.94
N LEU A 87 6.64 -16.69 -30.08
CA LEU A 87 5.36 -16.04 -30.33
C LEU A 87 4.92 -15.05 -29.22
N PRO A 88 5.14 -15.32 -27.93
CA PRO A 88 4.85 -14.35 -26.87
C PRO A 88 5.55 -13.00 -27.03
N MET A 89 6.67 -12.93 -27.76
CA MET A 89 7.34 -11.66 -28.07
C MET A 89 6.56 -10.81 -29.09
N ARG A 90 5.77 -11.45 -29.95
CA ARG A 90 4.95 -10.80 -31.00
C ARG A 90 3.50 -10.59 -30.57
N TYR A 91 2.98 -11.48 -29.72
CA TYR A 91 1.57 -11.53 -29.33
C TYR A 91 1.45 -11.37 -27.80
N PRO A 92 1.16 -10.16 -27.27
CA PRO A 92 1.22 -9.87 -25.83
C PRO A 92 0.29 -10.69 -24.93
N ALA A 93 -0.80 -11.26 -25.47
CA ALA A 93 -1.70 -12.12 -24.71
C ALA A 93 -1.27 -13.60 -24.70
N MET A 94 -0.21 -13.96 -25.43
CA MET A 94 0.42 -15.27 -25.31
C MET A 94 1.49 -15.22 -24.22
N GLN A 95 1.64 -16.31 -23.47
CA GLN A 95 2.63 -16.41 -22.41
C GLN A 95 3.29 -17.79 -22.47
N ASN A 96 4.63 -17.81 -22.42
CA ASN A 96 5.39 -19.04 -22.27
C ASN A 96 5.17 -19.63 -20.87
N ALA A 97 5.19 -20.95 -20.76
CA ALA A 97 5.28 -21.65 -19.49
C ALA A 97 6.15 -22.89 -19.65
N ALA A 98 6.88 -23.24 -18.58
CA ALA A 98 7.79 -24.37 -18.58
C ALA A 98 7.70 -25.12 -17.26
N LEU A 99 7.86 -26.44 -17.32
CA LEU A 99 8.09 -27.24 -16.11
C LEU A 99 9.55 -27.06 -15.68
N LEU A 100 9.75 -26.73 -14.42
CA LEU A 100 11.09 -26.56 -13.85
C LEU A 100 11.81 -27.91 -13.77
N PHE A 101 13.09 -27.88 -14.12
CA PHE A 101 13.98 -29.04 -14.10
C PHE A 101 15.16 -28.73 -13.18
N ASP A 102 15.45 -29.63 -12.26
CA ASP A 102 16.60 -29.51 -11.38
C ASP A 102 17.85 -30.03 -12.11
N THR A 103 18.78 -29.12 -12.40
CA THR A 103 20.04 -29.42 -13.10
C THR A 103 21.03 -30.21 -12.27
N ASP A 104 20.94 -30.15 -10.93
CA ASP A 104 21.88 -30.82 -10.05
C ASP A 104 21.50 -32.30 -9.90
N THR A 105 20.21 -32.57 -9.69
CA THR A 105 19.69 -33.95 -9.61
C THR A 105 19.30 -34.53 -10.96
N MET A 106 19.31 -33.70 -12.01
CA MET A 106 18.84 -34.00 -13.36
C MET A 106 17.43 -34.61 -13.34
N SER A 107 16.52 -34.01 -12.58
CA SER A 107 15.17 -34.54 -12.35
C SER A 107 14.08 -33.48 -12.57
N PRO A 108 12.90 -33.88 -13.09
CA PRO A 108 11.77 -32.96 -13.21
C PRO A 108 11.23 -32.62 -11.82
N THR A 109 11.05 -31.34 -11.55
CA THR A 109 10.42 -30.89 -10.28
C THR A 109 8.89 -30.91 -10.36
N TYR A 110 8.34 -31.03 -11.58
CA TYR A 110 6.91 -30.91 -11.88
C TYR A 110 6.27 -29.58 -11.45
N ILE A 111 7.07 -28.55 -11.21
CA ILE A 111 6.59 -27.20 -10.88
C ILE A 111 6.46 -26.40 -12.19
N LEU A 112 5.25 -25.92 -12.49
CA LEU A 112 5.01 -25.04 -13.64
C LEU A 112 5.45 -23.60 -13.33
N SER A 113 6.40 -23.08 -14.09
CA SER A 113 6.82 -21.68 -14.05
C SER A 113 6.27 -20.93 -15.27
N GLN A 114 5.41 -19.95 -15.02
CA GLN A 114 4.84 -19.10 -16.04
C GLN A 114 5.79 -17.96 -16.42
N GLY A 115 5.74 -17.53 -17.67
CA GLY A 115 6.55 -16.46 -18.24
C GLY A 115 7.96 -16.87 -18.67
N ILE A 116 8.33 -18.14 -18.53
CA ILE A 116 9.67 -18.62 -18.89
C ILE A 116 9.54 -19.67 -20.01
N PRO A 117 10.28 -19.53 -21.13
CA PRO A 117 10.34 -20.59 -22.14
C PRO A 117 11.08 -21.81 -21.58
N GLY A 118 10.62 -23.02 -21.94
CA GLY A 118 11.28 -24.26 -21.52
C GLY A 118 12.60 -24.48 -22.26
N ASN A 119 13.60 -25.00 -21.54
CA ASN A 119 14.88 -25.42 -22.12
C ASN A 119 14.82 -26.88 -22.57
N SER A 120 15.61 -27.21 -23.59
CA SER A 120 15.74 -28.59 -24.10
C SER A 120 16.89 -29.29 -23.37
N PHE A 121 16.59 -30.14 -22.39
CA PHE A 121 17.60 -30.86 -21.59
C PHE A 121 18.06 -32.19 -22.24
N THR A 122 17.99 -32.29 -23.57
CA THR A 122 18.15 -33.58 -24.27
C THR A 122 19.54 -34.18 -24.07
N LEU A 123 20.60 -33.34 -24.07
CA LEU A 123 21.98 -33.81 -23.89
C LEU A 123 22.26 -34.19 -22.44
N GLU A 124 21.75 -33.41 -21.49
CA GLU A 124 21.85 -33.63 -20.06
C GLU A 124 21.16 -34.92 -19.63
N ILE A 125 19.97 -35.18 -20.18
CA ILE A 125 19.24 -36.44 -19.97
C ILE A 125 20.02 -37.62 -20.58
N ALA A 126 20.58 -37.47 -21.78
CA ALA A 126 21.40 -38.52 -22.39
C ALA A 126 22.63 -38.87 -21.53
N GLN A 127 23.28 -37.86 -20.92
CA GLN A 127 24.38 -38.09 -19.97
C GLN A 127 23.91 -38.88 -18.74
N LYS A 128 22.77 -38.53 -18.15
CA LYS A 128 22.20 -39.24 -16.98
C LYS A 128 21.87 -40.70 -17.27
N VAL A 129 21.36 -41.00 -18.47
CA VAL A 129 21.01 -42.36 -18.90
C VAL A 129 22.27 -43.20 -19.22
N GLY A 130 23.46 -42.57 -19.22
CA GLY A 130 24.73 -43.24 -19.48
C GLY A 130 25.05 -43.37 -20.97
N PHE A 131 24.54 -42.47 -21.80
CA PHE A 131 24.82 -42.48 -23.23
C PHE A 131 26.31 -42.15 -23.50
N PRO A 132 26.95 -42.72 -24.53
CA PRO A 132 28.38 -42.57 -24.75
C PRO A 132 28.83 -41.11 -24.90
N GLN A 133 29.77 -40.68 -24.04
CA GLN A 133 30.19 -39.28 -23.95
C GLN A 133 30.83 -38.76 -25.26
N ASP A 134 31.49 -39.63 -26.02
CA ASP A 134 32.07 -39.28 -27.31
C ASP A 134 31.00 -38.91 -28.35
N ILE A 135 29.84 -39.56 -28.32
CA ILE A 135 28.69 -39.23 -29.17
C ILE A 135 28.03 -37.93 -28.70
N ILE A 136 27.87 -37.75 -27.38
CA ILE A 136 27.30 -36.52 -26.81
C ILE A 136 28.13 -35.30 -27.20
N ASN A 137 29.46 -35.39 -27.04
CA ASN A 137 30.38 -34.32 -27.40
C ASN A 137 30.32 -34.00 -28.91
N LYS A 138 30.21 -35.02 -29.77
CA LYS A 138 30.03 -34.83 -31.22
C LYS A 138 28.68 -34.18 -31.55
N ALA A 139 27.60 -34.62 -30.89
CA ALA A 139 26.27 -34.06 -31.08
C ALA A 139 26.21 -32.59 -30.68
N GLN A 140 26.84 -32.21 -29.57
CA GLN A 140 26.96 -30.83 -29.13
C GLN A 140 27.67 -29.95 -30.18
N ASN A 141 28.79 -30.43 -30.72
CA ASN A 141 29.51 -29.72 -31.79
C ASN A 141 28.69 -29.61 -33.09
N GLN A 142 27.88 -30.62 -33.42
CA GLN A 142 27.08 -30.67 -34.65
C GLN A 142 25.80 -29.83 -34.57
N LEU A 143 25.17 -29.74 -33.39
CA LEU A 143 24.03 -28.86 -33.13
C LEU A 143 24.42 -27.37 -33.23
N GLY A 144 25.72 -27.07 -33.15
CA GLY A 144 26.33 -25.76 -33.34
C GLY A 144 26.10 -24.85 -32.14
N ASP A 145 27.16 -24.12 -31.75
CA ASP A 145 27.12 -23.19 -30.62
C ASP A 145 25.96 -22.19 -30.73
N ASN A 146 25.63 -21.74 -31.95
CA ASN A 146 24.57 -20.77 -32.21
C ASN A 146 23.19 -21.14 -31.66
N ARG A 147 22.75 -22.41 -31.75
CA ARG A 147 21.41 -22.79 -31.25
C ARG A 147 21.36 -22.80 -29.73
N ILE A 148 22.40 -23.34 -29.10
CA ILE A 148 22.54 -23.38 -27.65
C ILE A 148 22.72 -21.95 -27.09
N GLU A 149 23.49 -21.10 -27.76
CA GLU A 149 23.65 -19.69 -27.40
C GLU A 149 22.35 -18.90 -27.54
N THR A 150 21.55 -19.18 -28.57
CA THR A 150 20.25 -18.51 -28.75
C THR A 150 19.27 -18.89 -27.63
N GLU A 151 19.21 -20.16 -27.22
CA GLU A 151 18.39 -20.58 -26.08
C GLU A 151 18.87 -19.94 -24.77
N LYS A 152 20.19 -19.90 -24.53
CA LYS A 152 20.77 -19.20 -23.37
C LYS A 152 20.47 -17.70 -23.38
N LEU A 153 20.56 -17.05 -24.53
CA LEU A 153 20.27 -15.63 -24.69
C LEU A 153 18.79 -15.32 -24.43
N LEU A 154 17.87 -16.18 -24.88
CA LEU A 154 16.44 -16.02 -24.60
C LEU A 154 16.14 -16.09 -23.10
N VAL A 155 16.72 -17.06 -22.40
CA VAL A 155 16.58 -17.17 -20.94
C VAL A 155 17.14 -15.93 -20.25
N PHE A 156 18.30 -15.43 -20.68
CA PHE A 156 18.88 -14.20 -20.17
C PHE A 156 17.96 -12.99 -20.39
N LEU A 157 17.43 -12.83 -21.60
CA LEU A 157 16.55 -11.72 -21.96
C LEU A 157 15.23 -11.73 -21.17
N GLU A 158 14.62 -12.89 -20.96
CA GLU A 158 13.40 -12.99 -20.13
C GLU A 158 13.69 -12.67 -18.66
N ASN A 159 14.81 -13.15 -18.12
CA ASN A 159 15.20 -12.82 -16.75
C ASN A 159 15.45 -11.31 -16.58
N GLU A 160 16.13 -10.67 -17.54
CA GLU A 160 16.32 -9.22 -17.52
C GLU A 160 15.00 -8.47 -17.70
N ARG A 161 14.10 -8.93 -18.57
CA ARG A 161 12.76 -8.35 -18.74
C ARG A 161 11.97 -8.39 -17.43
N LYS A 162 11.99 -9.52 -16.73
CA LYS A 162 11.30 -9.68 -15.45
C LYS A 162 11.88 -8.78 -14.36
N LYS A 163 13.20 -8.68 -14.26
CA LYS A 163 13.86 -7.73 -13.33
C LYS A 163 13.47 -6.29 -13.64
N LEU A 164 13.44 -5.90 -14.91
CA LEU A 164 13.02 -4.56 -15.33
C LEU A 164 11.56 -4.29 -14.98
N GLU A 165 10.66 -5.26 -15.14
CA GLU A 165 9.26 -5.11 -14.72
C GLU A 165 9.13 -4.93 -13.20
N GLU A 166 9.90 -5.68 -12.40
CA GLU A 166 9.92 -5.52 -10.95
C GLU A 166 10.48 -4.15 -10.53
N GLN A 167 11.59 -3.72 -11.12
CA GLN A 167 12.18 -2.40 -10.88
C GLN A 167 11.21 -1.28 -11.27
N LYS A 168 10.52 -1.41 -12.40
CA LYS A 168 9.53 -0.42 -12.85
C LYS A 168 8.37 -0.31 -11.86
N LYS A 169 7.85 -1.43 -11.36
CA LYS A 169 6.82 -1.43 -10.30
C LYS A 169 7.31 -0.76 -9.02
N GLN A 170 8.55 -1.03 -8.60
CA GLN A 170 9.13 -0.37 -7.42
C GLN A 170 9.29 1.13 -7.62
N LEU A 171 9.73 1.56 -8.81
CA LEU A 171 9.87 2.97 -9.16
C LEU A 171 8.53 3.68 -9.14
N GLU A 172 7.49 3.09 -9.72
CA GLU A 172 6.14 3.66 -9.76
C GLU A 172 5.54 3.81 -8.34
N LEU A 173 5.79 2.86 -7.44
CA LEU A 173 5.42 2.98 -6.03
C LEU A 173 6.18 4.11 -5.33
N ALA A 174 7.49 4.24 -5.59
CA ALA A 174 8.30 5.30 -5.02
C ALA A 174 7.88 6.69 -5.51
N GLU A 175 7.58 6.83 -6.81
CA GLU A 175 7.09 8.09 -7.40
C GLU A 175 5.76 8.52 -6.78
N ASN A 176 4.81 7.59 -6.64
CA ASN A 176 3.53 7.86 -5.99
C ASN A 176 3.71 8.29 -4.52
N PHE A 177 4.60 7.62 -3.79
CA PHE A 177 4.90 7.98 -2.40
C PHE A 177 5.54 9.37 -2.27
N VAL A 178 6.48 9.71 -3.14
CA VAL A 178 7.11 11.04 -3.19
C VAL A 178 6.08 12.11 -3.54
N ALA A 179 5.18 11.85 -4.49
CA ALA A 179 4.10 12.78 -4.84
C ALA A 179 3.17 13.05 -3.65
N GLU A 180 2.78 12.01 -2.89
CA GLU A 180 1.99 12.18 -1.67
C GLU A 180 2.72 12.98 -0.58
N LEU A 181 4.02 12.73 -0.39
CA LEU A 181 4.86 13.47 0.55
C LEU A 181 4.93 14.95 0.19
N ILE A 182 5.23 15.28 -1.08
CA ILE A 182 5.28 16.65 -1.57
C ILE A 182 3.95 17.36 -1.30
N LYS A 183 2.83 16.70 -1.57
CA LYS A 183 1.49 17.24 -1.31
C LYS A 183 1.27 17.53 0.18
N LYS A 184 1.63 16.60 1.07
CA LYS A 184 1.55 16.81 2.53
C LYS A 184 2.42 17.97 3.00
N TYR A 185 3.63 18.11 2.46
CA TYR A 185 4.52 19.22 2.79
C TYR A 185 3.96 20.58 2.33
N GLN A 186 3.39 20.63 1.12
CA GLN A 186 2.73 21.83 0.59
C GLN A 186 1.52 22.23 1.46
N ASP A 187 0.67 21.27 1.81
CA ASP A 187 -0.49 21.50 2.69
C ASP A 187 -0.05 22.03 4.07
N ASN A 188 1.02 21.46 4.64
CA ASN A 188 1.58 21.92 5.92
C ASN A 188 2.17 23.33 5.82
N LEU A 189 2.87 23.66 4.72
CA LEU A 189 3.40 25.00 4.48
C LEU A 189 2.27 26.03 4.32
N GLU A 190 1.19 25.70 3.62
CA GLU A 190 0.03 26.56 3.53
C GLU A 190 -0.64 26.76 4.90
N PHE A 191 -0.79 25.69 5.67
CA PHE A 191 -1.36 25.75 7.01
C PHE A 191 -0.52 26.63 7.94
N GLN A 192 0.80 26.48 7.92
CA GLN A 192 1.76 27.32 8.66
C GLN A 192 1.61 28.81 8.28
N LYS A 193 1.56 29.12 6.98
CA LYS A 193 1.35 30.50 6.49
C LYS A 193 0.01 31.07 6.94
N LYS A 194 -1.07 30.29 6.85
CA LYS A 194 -2.41 30.70 7.32
C LYS A 194 -2.40 30.97 8.83
N LYS A 195 -1.76 30.09 9.62
CA LYS A 195 -1.58 30.26 11.07
C LYS A 195 -0.82 31.54 11.39
N GLN A 196 0.32 31.78 10.74
CA GLN A 196 1.12 33.00 10.94
C GLN A 196 0.32 34.27 10.62
N ASN A 197 -0.39 34.29 9.49
CA ASN A 197 -1.23 35.42 9.10
C ASN A 197 -2.38 35.67 10.08
N TYR A 198 -2.96 34.61 10.64
CA TYR A 198 -3.99 34.74 11.68
C TYR A 198 -3.44 35.39 12.95
N PHE A 199 -2.29 34.92 13.45
CA PHE A 199 -1.65 35.53 14.62
C PHE A 199 -1.29 36.99 14.37
N ILE A 200 -0.69 37.32 13.22
CA ILE A 200 -0.39 38.71 12.86
C ILE A 200 -1.65 39.59 12.87
N LYS A 201 -2.77 39.12 12.30
CA LYS A 201 -4.03 39.87 12.32
C LYS A 201 -4.59 40.03 13.73
N LYS A 202 -4.59 38.97 14.53
CA LYS A 202 -5.07 39.00 15.92
C LYS A 202 -4.24 39.98 16.77
N THR A 203 -2.91 39.87 16.70
CA THR A 203 -2.00 40.76 17.42
C THR A 203 -2.16 42.22 16.96
N LYS A 204 -2.34 42.48 15.66
CA LYS A 204 -2.64 43.84 15.17
C LYS A 204 -3.96 44.38 15.74
N GLY A 205 -5.02 43.58 15.75
CA GLY A 205 -6.31 43.99 16.32
C GLY A 205 -6.24 44.28 17.82
N GLU A 206 -5.53 43.44 18.58
CA GLU A 206 -5.28 43.65 20.01
C GLU A 206 -4.46 44.93 20.27
N ILE A 207 -3.45 45.20 19.44
CA ILE A 207 -2.68 46.44 19.48
C ILE A 207 -3.56 47.66 19.19
N ASP A 208 -4.39 47.61 18.14
CA ASP A 208 -5.29 48.70 17.76
C ASP A 208 -6.32 49.00 18.85
N GLU A 209 -6.85 47.98 19.53
CA GLU A 209 -7.72 48.15 20.70
C GLU A 209 -7.01 48.84 21.87
N ILE A 210 -5.77 48.46 22.16
CA ILE A 210 -4.96 49.07 23.22
C ILE A 210 -4.71 50.55 22.89
N PHE A 211 -4.34 50.86 21.65
CA PHE A 211 -4.15 52.26 21.21
C PHE A 211 -5.45 53.06 21.28
N SER A 212 -6.59 52.49 20.87
CA SER A 212 -7.90 53.16 20.99
C SER A 212 -8.27 53.46 22.44
N LYS A 213 -8.07 52.49 23.36
CA LYS A 213 -8.29 52.68 24.81
C LYS A 213 -7.36 53.76 25.38
N SER A 214 -6.08 53.74 25.00
CA SER A 214 -5.10 54.75 25.41
C SER A 214 -5.48 56.15 24.94
N ASN A 215 -5.87 56.32 23.67
CA ASN A 215 -6.29 57.61 23.12
C ASN A 215 -7.54 58.15 23.83
N LYS A 216 -8.55 57.30 24.08
CA LYS A 216 -9.76 57.69 24.84
C LYS A 216 -9.43 58.15 26.27
N LEU A 217 -8.52 57.45 26.94
CA LEU A 217 -8.07 57.82 28.30
C LEU A 217 -7.37 59.19 28.29
N ILE A 218 -6.51 59.44 27.29
CA ILE A 218 -5.83 60.73 27.11
C ILE A 218 -6.85 61.84 26.87
N GLU A 219 -7.81 61.66 25.96
CA GLU A 219 -8.86 62.64 25.66
C GLU A 219 -9.74 62.97 26.87
N ASN A 220 -10.22 61.94 27.58
CA ASN A 220 -11.02 62.11 28.79
C ASN A 220 -10.24 62.86 29.87
N THR A 221 -8.96 62.55 30.04
CA THR A 221 -8.11 63.24 31.02
C THR A 221 -7.85 64.69 30.63
N ILE A 222 -7.66 64.99 29.34
CA ILE A 222 -7.55 66.37 28.85
C ILE A 222 -8.84 67.15 29.13
N ARG A 223 -10.00 66.51 28.95
CA ARG A 223 -11.31 67.11 29.25
C ARG A 223 -11.47 67.39 30.75
N GLU A 224 -11.16 66.43 31.62
CA GLU A 224 -11.23 66.60 33.08
C GLU A 224 -10.29 67.71 33.58
N ILE A 225 -9.11 67.86 32.98
CA ILE A 225 -8.17 68.95 33.32
C ILE A 225 -8.71 70.31 32.89
N LYS A 226 -9.39 70.39 31.73
CA LYS A 226 -10.04 71.62 31.25
C LYS A 226 -11.25 72.01 32.10
N GLU A 227 -12.06 71.04 32.53
CA GLU A 227 -13.27 71.27 33.35
C GLU A 227 -12.93 71.63 34.81
N SER A 228 -11.78 71.22 35.32
CA SER A 228 -11.34 71.47 36.71
C SER A 228 -10.61 72.81 36.92
N ASN A 229 -10.63 73.73 35.94
CA ASN A 229 -10.00 75.06 36.00
C ASN A 229 -8.53 75.06 36.45
N ALA A 230 -7.81 73.96 36.21
CA ALA A 230 -6.40 73.79 36.57
C ALA A 230 -6.07 74.01 38.07
N GLU A 231 -6.97 73.64 38.99
CA GLU A 231 -6.64 73.60 40.43
C GLU A 231 -5.46 72.66 40.70
N LYS A 232 -4.35 73.20 41.23
CA LYS A 232 -3.06 72.49 41.43
C LYS A 232 -3.18 71.13 42.14
N ASN A 233 -4.13 70.99 43.07
CA ASN A 233 -4.33 69.75 43.83
C ASN A 233 -5.09 68.68 43.01
N LYS A 234 -6.17 69.05 42.31
CA LYS A 234 -6.94 68.11 41.46
C LYS A 234 -6.15 67.65 40.23
N VAL A 235 -5.37 68.56 39.63
CA VAL A 235 -4.49 68.22 38.48
C VAL A 235 -3.40 67.21 38.87
N LYS A 236 -2.89 67.27 40.11
CA LYS A 236 -1.92 66.29 40.63
C LYS A 236 -2.53 64.89 40.78
N ASP A 237 -3.77 64.80 41.25
CA ASP A 237 -4.45 63.51 41.44
C ASP A 237 -4.89 62.89 40.10
N ILE A 238 -5.31 63.72 39.14
CA ILE A 238 -5.62 63.29 37.77
C ILE A 238 -4.36 62.76 37.07
N ARG A 239 -3.22 63.44 37.19
CA ARG A 239 -1.93 62.95 36.64
C ARG A 239 -1.48 61.62 37.26
N LYS A 240 -1.64 61.45 38.58
CA LYS A 240 -1.34 60.19 39.27
C LYS A 240 -2.22 59.03 38.82
N LYS A 241 -3.49 59.27 38.51
CA LYS A 241 -4.39 58.25 37.93
C LYS A 241 -3.95 57.85 36.53
N LEU A 242 -3.62 58.83 35.68
CA LEU A 242 -3.15 58.58 34.31
C LEU A 242 -1.81 57.82 34.30
N GLU A 243 -0.87 58.15 35.19
CA GLU A 243 0.39 57.40 35.32
C GLU A 243 0.19 55.94 35.78
N LYS A 244 -0.77 55.70 36.69
CA LYS A 244 -1.10 54.33 37.11
C LYS A 244 -1.70 53.51 35.96
N GLU A 245 -2.62 54.09 35.20
CA GLU A 245 -3.25 53.41 34.06
C GLU A 245 -2.28 53.22 32.89
N LYS A 246 -1.42 54.20 32.61
CA LYS A 246 -0.36 54.07 31.60
C LYS A 246 0.62 52.94 31.95
N ASN A 247 1.08 52.84 33.20
CA ASN A 247 1.92 51.75 33.67
C ASN A 247 1.25 50.36 33.56
N THR A 248 -0.08 50.28 33.70
CA THR A 248 -0.81 49.01 33.48
C THR A 248 -0.91 48.63 32.01
N ILE A 249 -0.98 49.62 31.11
CA ILE A 249 -0.98 49.40 29.66
C ILE A 249 0.42 49.01 29.17
N ASP A 250 1.47 49.68 29.65
CA ASP A 250 2.86 49.36 29.32
C ASP A 250 3.23 47.94 29.79
N LYS A 251 2.81 47.52 30.99
CA LYS A 251 2.96 46.13 31.46
C LYS A 251 2.19 45.10 30.62
N LYS A 252 1.05 45.48 30.01
CA LYS A 252 0.30 44.60 29.09
C LYS A 252 1.01 44.47 27.73
N LEU A 253 1.59 45.56 27.23
CA LEU A 253 2.40 45.59 26.01
C LEU A 253 3.71 44.79 26.17
N GLU A 254 4.43 44.96 27.28
CA GLU A 254 5.63 44.16 27.57
C GLU A 254 5.30 42.67 27.70
N LYS A 255 4.18 42.32 28.34
CA LYS A 255 3.69 40.93 28.42
C LYS A 255 3.29 40.34 27.05
N MET A 256 3.01 41.16 26.03
CA MET A 256 2.72 40.71 24.65
C MET A 256 3.99 40.60 23.80
N LEU A 257 4.99 41.46 24.01
CA LEU A 257 6.28 41.44 23.31
C LEU A 257 7.22 40.33 23.83
N VAL A 258 7.06 39.91 25.08
CA VAL A 258 7.87 38.86 25.74
C VAL A 258 7.18 37.48 25.70
N ALA A 259 5.97 37.38 25.13
CA ALA A 259 5.23 36.11 25.07
C ALA A 259 5.73 35.15 23.97
N ASP A 260 6.98 34.73 24.07
CA ASP A 260 7.38 33.34 23.78
C ASP A 260 7.30 32.45 25.03
N THR A 261 6.96 33.00 26.20
CA THR A 261 6.68 32.20 27.40
C THR A 261 5.18 32.13 27.70
N ILE A 262 4.71 30.89 27.57
CA ILE A 262 3.43 30.31 27.97
C ILE A 262 2.90 30.96 29.27
N LYS A 263 1.66 31.46 29.23
CA LYS A 263 0.85 31.70 30.43
C LYS A 263 -0.23 30.66 30.53
N GLU A 264 -0.21 29.95 31.65
CA GLU A 264 -1.33 29.21 32.20
C GLU A 264 -2.37 30.19 32.77
N GLU A 265 -3.64 30.03 32.38
CA GLU A 265 -4.89 30.55 32.95
C GLU A 265 -5.95 30.35 31.84
N GLU A 266 -7.08 29.65 31.97
CA GLU A 266 -7.88 29.11 33.07
C GLU A 266 -8.39 27.71 32.66
N LYS A 267 -8.53 26.79 33.62
CA LYS A 267 -9.13 25.45 33.38
C LYS A 267 -10.61 25.61 33.04
N ILE A 268 -10.93 25.60 31.75
CA ILE A 268 -12.24 25.12 31.30
C ILE A 268 -12.12 23.60 31.26
N GLU A 269 -12.88 22.90 32.09
CA GLU A 269 -12.98 21.44 32.04
C GLU A 269 -13.70 21.05 30.76
N PHE A 270 -12.92 20.78 29.72
CA PHE A 270 -13.40 20.06 28.55
C PHE A 270 -13.52 18.58 28.93
N GLU A 271 -14.56 17.91 28.45
CA GLU A 271 -14.70 16.46 28.54
C GLU A 271 -14.54 15.82 27.15
N VAL A 272 -14.03 14.59 27.13
CA VAL A 272 -13.89 13.81 25.89
C VAL A 272 -15.28 13.54 25.31
N GLY A 273 -15.48 13.89 24.04
CA GLY A 273 -16.78 13.79 23.35
C GLY A 273 -17.52 15.12 23.18
N HIS A 274 -16.98 16.25 23.65
CA HIS A 274 -17.56 17.56 23.38
C HIS A 274 -17.28 18.05 21.96
N LEU A 275 -18.33 18.59 21.32
CA LEU A 275 -18.23 19.28 20.04
C LEU A 275 -17.71 20.69 20.27
N VAL A 276 -16.65 21.02 19.55
CA VAL A 276 -15.97 22.27 19.70
C VAL A 276 -15.72 22.94 18.36
N LYS A 277 -15.85 24.26 18.34
CA LYS A 277 -15.59 25.06 17.15
C LYS A 277 -14.16 25.54 17.17
N ILE A 278 -13.42 25.22 16.12
CA ILE A 278 -12.06 25.72 15.98
C ILE A 278 -12.12 27.18 15.54
N LYS A 279 -11.58 28.09 16.34
CA LYS A 279 -11.57 29.54 16.05
C LYS A 279 -10.84 29.87 14.75
N LEU A 280 -9.86 29.05 14.37
CA LEU A 280 -8.99 29.24 13.20
C LEU A 280 -9.69 28.96 11.87
N THR A 281 -10.56 27.93 11.80
CA THR A 281 -11.19 27.48 10.56
C THR A 281 -12.71 27.66 10.57
N GLY A 282 -13.31 27.89 11.74
CA GLY A 282 -14.77 27.90 11.92
C GLY A 282 -15.40 26.51 11.84
N GLU A 283 -14.59 25.46 11.65
CA GLU A 283 -15.04 24.08 11.55
C GLU A 283 -15.38 23.53 12.94
N VAL A 284 -16.39 22.67 12.97
CA VAL A 284 -16.84 21.98 14.17
C VAL A 284 -16.17 20.61 14.20
N GLY A 285 -15.55 20.26 15.31
CA GLY A 285 -14.91 18.97 15.52
C GLY A 285 -15.15 18.42 16.92
N GLU A 286 -14.91 17.13 17.10
CA GLU A 286 -15.14 16.44 18.38
C GLU A 286 -13.81 16.24 19.12
N ILE A 287 -13.77 16.56 20.42
CA ILE A 287 -12.59 16.33 21.26
C ILE A 287 -12.46 14.83 21.54
N ILE A 288 -11.36 14.24 21.07
CA ILE A 288 -11.03 12.83 21.32
C ILE A 288 -10.12 12.66 22.54
N ARG A 289 -9.17 13.58 22.73
CA ARG A 289 -8.20 13.50 23.82
C ARG A 289 -7.83 14.86 24.36
N ILE A 290 -7.69 14.93 25.68
CA ILE A 290 -7.31 16.13 26.42
C ILE A 290 -5.97 15.83 27.09
N SER A 291 -4.94 16.56 26.68
CA SER A 291 -3.64 16.62 27.38
C SER A 291 -3.57 17.95 28.11
N GLU A 292 -2.76 18.05 29.17
CA GLU A 292 -2.73 19.20 30.11
C GLU A 292 -2.75 20.60 29.44
N ASN A 293 -2.25 20.74 28.21
CA ASN A 293 -2.28 22.00 27.46
C ASN A 293 -2.64 21.89 25.95
N GLN A 294 -3.14 20.73 25.48
CA GLN A 294 -3.46 20.47 24.06
C GLN A 294 -4.68 19.54 23.91
N LEU A 295 -5.56 19.86 22.96
CA LEU A 295 -6.73 19.08 22.57
C LEU A 295 -6.47 18.40 21.22
N ASN A 296 -6.74 17.11 21.13
CA ASN A 296 -6.85 16.43 19.85
C ASN A 296 -8.31 16.46 19.41
N VAL A 297 -8.59 17.26 18.38
CA VAL A 297 -9.93 17.48 17.84
C VAL A 297 -10.03 16.80 16.47
N VAL A 298 -11.08 16.02 16.24
CA VAL A 298 -11.35 15.43 14.92
C VAL A 298 -12.27 16.32 14.12
N VAL A 299 -11.78 16.70 12.93
CA VAL A 299 -12.49 17.52 11.95
C VAL A 299 -12.35 16.84 10.60
N ASN A 300 -13.47 16.53 9.93
CA ASN A 300 -13.47 16.01 8.56
C ASN A 300 -12.44 14.88 8.30
N ASN A 301 -12.41 13.87 9.18
CA ASN A 301 -11.50 12.72 9.17
C ASN A 301 -9.99 13.03 9.39
N LYS A 302 -9.65 14.20 9.94
CA LYS A 302 -8.27 14.55 10.35
C LYS A 302 -8.22 14.79 11.86
N ILE A 303 -7.19 14.25 12.51
CA ILE A 303 -6.88 14.54 13.92
C ILE A 303 -6.00 15.79 13.93
N ILE A 304 -6.47 16.86 14.58
CA ILE A 304 -5.75 18.12 14.67
C ILE A 304 -5.45 18.37 16.15
N GLN A 305 -4.16 18.52 16.46
CA GLN A 305 -3.71 18.92 17.79
C GLN A 305 -3.77 20.44 17.89
N LEU A 306 -4.59 20.96 18.80
CA LEU A 306 -4.82 22.38 18.98
C LEU A 306 -4.69 22.74 20.46
N PRO A 307 -4.07 23.88 20.80
CA PRO A 307 -4.09 24.36 22.17
C PRO A 307 -5.52 24.65 22.60
N ILE A 308 -5.82 24.45 23.88
CA ILE A 308 -7.15 24.65 24.48
C ILE A 308 -7.71 26.06 24.16
N SER A 309 -6.84 27.05 24.02
CA SER A 309 -7.18 28.44 23.68
C SER A 309 -7.68 28.68 22.25
N ALA A 310 -7.47 27.74 21.32
CA ALA A 310 -7.84 27.87 19.90
C ALA A 310 -9.26 27.38 19.58
N VAL A 311 -10.03 27.08 20.62
CA VAL A 311 -11.26 26.32 20.53
C VAL A 311 -12.37 27.03 21.34
N ASP A 312 -13.58 27.12 20.79
CA ASP A 312 -14.78 27.57 21.52
C ASP A 312 -15.67 26.37 21.85
N TYR A 313 -16.15 26.33 23.10
CA TYR A 313 -17.17 25.37 23.54
C TYR A 313 -18.51 25.72 22.88
N ILE A 314 -19.16 24.74 22.26
CA ILE A 314 -20.53 24.87 21.77
C ILE A 314 -21.44 24.16 22.77
N ASP A 315 -22.28 24.93 23.46
CA ASP A 315 -23.29 24.35 24.33
C ASP A 315 -24.41 23.72 23.49
N LYS A 316 -24.93 22.58 23.95
CA LYS A 316 -25.98 21.82 23.27
C LYS A 316 -27.27 22.64 23.21
N ASN A 317 -27.42 23.46 22.18
CA ASN A 317 -28.71 23.96 21.74
C ASN A 317 -28.89 23.69 20.24
N GLU A 318 -29.75 22.69 20.01
CA GLU A 318 -30.65 22.49 18.87
C GLU A 318 -30.29 23.23 17.58
N GLN A 319 -29.56 22.55 16.67
CA GLN A 319 -29.88 22.51 15.22
C GLN A 319 -28.91 21.70 14.31
N TYR A 320 -28.17 20.71 14.84
CA TYR A 320 -27.41 19.77 13.98
C TYR A 320 -27.69 18.30 14.28
N ILE A 321 -28.88 17.97 14.76
CA ILE A 321 -29.38 16.59 14.78
C ILE A 321 -30.03 16.31 13.43
N ASN A 322 -29.20 15.92 12.45
CA ASN A 322 -29.49 14.84 11.49
C ASN A 322 -28.53 14.88 10.30
N LYS A 323 -27.34 14.35 10.53
CA LYS A 323 -26.85 13.27 9.67
C LYS A 323 -26.14 12.30 10.60
N LYS A 324 -26.72 11.12 10.79
CA LYS A 324 -25.94 9.93 11.13
C LYS A 324 -24.92 9.78 10.01
N ILE A 325 -23.77 10.42 10.13
CA ILE A 325 -22.60 10.08 9.35
C ILE A 325 -22.17 8.75 9.95
N LYS A 326 -22.63 7.66 9.34
CA LYS A 326 -21.89 6.41 9.39
C LYS A 326 -20.49 6.79 8.90
N VAL A 327 -19.56 6.97 9.82
CA VAL A 327 -18.15 7.10 9.49
C VAL A 327 -17.82 5.80 8.79
N ASN A 328 -17.74 5.84 7.47
CA ASN A 328 -17.17 4.78 6.67
C ASN A 328 -15.66 4.75 6.98
N LEU A 329 -15.32 4.19 8.15
CA LEU A 329 -14.02 3.58 8.43
C LEU A 329 -13.78 2.35 7.53
N VAL A 330 -14.80 1.94 6.77
CA VAL A 330 -14.84 0.72 5.95
C VAL A 330 -13.99 0.81 4.68
N SER A 331 -13.68 2.01 4.14
CA SER A 331 -13.04 2.10 2.81
C SER A 331 -11.50 2.06 2.79
N ARG A 332 -10.82 1.88 3.93
CA ARG A 332 -9.37 1.56 3.99
C ARG A 332 -9.04 0.23 4.67
N THR A 333 -10.03 -0.42 5.28
CA THR A 333 -9.90 -1.76 5.85
C THR A 333 -10.15 -2.89 4.85
N GLU A 334 -10.61 -2.59 3.63
CA GLU A 334 -10.94 -3.62 2.63
C GLU A 334 -9.72 -4.33 2.02
N SER A 335 -8.49 -3.82 2.21
CA SER A 335 -7.28 -4.42 1.65
C SER A 335 -6.21 -4.83 2.67
N PHE A 336 -6.40 -4.57 3.98
CA PHE A 336 -5.46 -5.03 4.99
C PHE A 336 -5.91 -6.39 5.53
N ASN A 337 -5.13 -7.43 5.24
CA ASN A 337 -5.40 -8.74 5.79
C ASN A 337 -5.11 -8.70 7.29
N THR A 338 -6.16 -8.84 8.11
CA THR A 338 -6.06 -8.84 9.58
C THR A 338 -5.42 -10.11 10.14
N VAL A 339 -5.07 -11.06 9.26
CA VAL A 339 -4.40 -12.31 9.60
C VAL A 339 -3.00 -12.33 8.98
N LEU A 340 -1.99 -12.49 9.83
CA LEU A 340 -0.61 -12.75 9.43
C LEU A 340 -0.30 -14.23 9.67
N ASP A 341 -0.01 -14.99 8.61
CA ASP A 341 0.45 -16.37 8.72
C ASP A 341 1.97 -16.45 8.58
N ILE A 342 2.63 -16.92 9.63
CA ILE A 342 4.09 -17.11 9.68
C ILE A 342 4.47 -18.59 9.87
N ARG A 343 3.53 -19.52 9.65
CA ARG A 343 3.81 -20.96 9.69
C ARG A 343 4.84 -21.33 8.61
N GLY A 344 5.81 -22.17 8.98
CA GLY A 344 6.86 -22.62 8.06
C GLY A 344 8.04 -21.65 7.88
N CYS A 345 7.97 -20.43 8.43
CA CYS A 345 9.11 -19.50 8.44
C CYS A 345 10.13 -19.87 9.53
N ARG A 346 11.41 -19.53 9.32
CA ARG A 346 12.42 -19.53 10.41
C ARG A 346 12.12 -18.36 11.36
N ALA A 347 12.55 -18.46 12.62
CA ALA A 347 12.21 -17.47 13.66
C ALA A 347 12.60 -16.03 13.27
N ASP A 348 13.80 -15.83 12.73
CA ASP A 348 14.28 -14.50 12.34
C ASP A 348 13.51 -13.89 11.17
N GLU A 349 13.11 -14.73 10.20
CA GLU A 349 12.30 -14.30 9.06
C GLU A 349 10.87 -13.96 9.49
N ALA A 350 10.32 -14.72 10.44
CA ALA A 350 9.01 -14.49 11.01
C ALA A 350 8.95 -13.16 11.80
N ILE A 351 9.99 -12.83 12.57
CA ILE A 351 10.07 -11.55 13.30
C ILE A 351 10.15 -10.37 12.33
N ASN A 352 10.97 -10.45 11.28
CA ASN A 352 11.07 -9.38 10.28
C ASN A 352 9.75 -9.14 9.52
N LYS A 353 8.98 -10.20 9.26
CA LYS A 353 7.64 -10.08 8.66
C LYS A 353 6.63 -9.50 9.67
N LEU A 354 6.73 -9.91 10.93
CA LEU A 354 5.87 -9.44 12.02
C LEU A 354 6.08 -7.94 12.27
N ASP A 355 7.33 -7.48 12.31
CA ASP A 355 7.69 -6.08 12.54
C ASP A 355 7.04 -5.15 11.50
N LYS A 356 7.31 -5.42 10.21
CA LYS A 356 6.70 -4.67 9.10
C LYS A 356 5.17 -4.71 9.12
N TYR A 357 4.59 -5.84 9.55
CA TYR A 357 3.15 -6.02 9.61
C TYR A 357 2.50 -5.21 10.75
N ILE A 358 3.15 -5.15 11.92
CA ILE A 358 2.69 -4.35 13.07
C ILE A 358 2.74 -2.86 12.75
N ASP A 359 3.82 -2.38 12.11
CA ASP A 359 3.94 -1.00 11.67
C ASP A 359 2.82 -0.60 10.70
N GLN A 360 2.50 -1.47 9.74
CA GLN A 360 1.39 -1.25 8.83
C GLN A 360 0.03 -1.25 9.54
N ALA A 361 -0.17 -2.17 10.50
CA ALA A 361 -1.41 -2.23 11.29
C ALA A 361 -1.61 -0.98 12.17
N LEU A 362 -0.53 -0.46 12.78
CA LEU A 362 -0.52 0.80 13.54
C LEU A 362 -0.83 2.00 12.64
N LEU A 363 -0.21 2.07 11.46
CA LEU A 363 -0.37 3.18 10.52
C LEU A 363 -1.79 3.23 9.92
N ILE A 364 -2.42 2.07 9.72
CA ILE A 364 -3.80 1.94 9.22
C ILE A 364 -4.83 2.12 10.35
N GLY A 365 -4.43 1.93 11.60
CA GLY A 365 -5.32 2.04 12.76
C GLY A 365 -6.24 0.82 12.92
N VAL A 366 -5.73 -0.38 12.62
CA VAL A 366 -6.50 -1.62 12.76
C VAL A 366 -6.65 -1.97 14.26
N PRO A 367 -7.87 -2.21 14.77
CA PRO A 367 -8.08 -2.41 16.20
C PRO A 367 -7.53 -3.75 16.71
N ARG A 368 -7.48 -4.78 15.84
CA ARG A 368 -7.06 -6.14 16.19
C ARG A 368 -6.43 -6.86 15.00
N VAL A 369 -5.41 -7.65 15.25
CA VAL A 369 -4.80 -8.54 14.26
C VAL A 369 -4.52 -9.93 14.85
N TYR A 370 -4.47 -10.92 13.97
CA TYR A 370 -4.30 -12.33 14.30
C TYR A 370 -2.98 -12.84 13.73
N ILE A 371 -2.11 -13.36 14.57
CA ILE A 371 -0.82 -13.91 14.15
C ILE A 371 -0.85 -15.42 14.30
N ILE A 372 -0.81 -16.14 13.18
CA ILE A 372 -0.80 -17.59 13.14
C ILE A 372 0.64 -18.09 13.10
N HIS A 373 1.11 -18.63 14.22
CA HIS A 373 2.44 -19.24 14.34
C HIS A 373 2.40 -20.77 14.52
N GLY A 374 1.20 -21.34 14.69
CA GLY A 374 0.99 -22.78 14.90
C GLY A 374 1.33 -23.24 16.32
N LYS A 375 0.87 -24.44 16.69
CA LYS A 375 1.09 -25.02 18.03
C LYS A 375 2.51 -25.60 18.18
N GLY A 376 2.92 -26.49 17.27
CA GLY A 376 4.29 -26.99 17.10
C GLY A 376 5.09 -27.24 18.40
N TYR A 377 6.41 -27.01 18.35
CA TYR A 377 7.28 -26.97 19.54
C TYR A 377 7.26 -25.60 20.26
N GLY A 378 6.35 -24.70 19.88
CA GLY A 378 6.24 -23.36 20.48
C GLY A 378 7.40 -22.39 20.22
N ILE A 379 8.31 -22.71 19.29
CA ILE A 379 9.49 -21.86 18.99
C ILE A 379 9.05 -20.50 18.44
N LEU A 380 8.21 -20.50 17.39
CA LEU A 380 7.66 -19.27 16.82
C LEU A 380 6.76 -18.53 17.81
N ARG A 381 6.00 -19.25 18.64
CA ARG A 381 5.19 -18.65 19.72
C ARG A 381 6.06 -17.85 20.70
N LYS A 382 7.18 -18.42 21.15
CA LYS A 382 8.11 -17.73 22.06
C LYS A 382 8.73 -16.51 21.38
N ALA A 383 9.25 -16.67 20.17
CA ALA A 383 9.86 -15.59 19.39
C ALA A 383 8.90 -14.40 19.16
N VAL A 384 7.65 -14.67 18.74
CA VAL A 384 6.62 -13.65 18.52
C VAL A 384 6.26 -12.95 19.83
N ARG A 385 6.13 -13.68 20.94
CA ARG A 385 5.78 -13.09 22.24
C ARG A 385 6.91 -12.28 22.83
N ASP A 386 8.15 -12.73 22.70
CA ASP A 386 9.30 -11.99 23.19
C ASP A 386 9.46 -10.69 22.40
N TYR A 387 9.21 -10.71 21.09
CA TYR A 387 9.11 -9.48 20.28
C TYR A 387 7.97 -8.55 20.73
N LEU A 388 6.76 -9.09 20.95
CA LEU A 388 5.60 -8.29 21.37
C LEU A 388 5.72 -7.72 22.80
N LYS A 389 6.51 -8.35 23.68
CA LYS A 389 6.77 -7.83 25.04
C LYS A 389 7.50 -6.50 25.00
N ASP A 390 8.44 -6.33 24.07
CA ASP A 390 9.19 -5.09 23.92
C ASP A 390 8.29 -3.92 23.46
N LEU A 391 7.11 -4.22 22.91
CA LEU A 391 6.13 -3.24 22.39
C LEU A 391 4.88 -3.07 23.26
N THR A 392 4.90 -3.54 24.51
CA THR A 392 3.77 -3.52 25.46
C THR A 392 3.19 -2.13 25.77
N HIS A 393 3.89 -1.04 25.48
CA HIS A 393 3.36 0.33 25.64
C HIS A 393 2.35 0.73 24.56
N LEU A 394 2.23 -0.05 23.48
CA LEU A 394 1.40 0.23 22.30
C LEU A 394 0.36 -0.87 22.03
N LEU A 395 0.50 -2.05 22.64
CA LEU A 395 -0.17 -3.28 22.24
C LEU A 395 -0.50 -4.18 23.45
N ASN A 396 -1.70 -4.74 23.48
CA ASN A 396 -2.03 -5.89 24.34
C ASN A 396 -2.08 -7.15 23.48
N PHE A 397 -1.59 -8.27 23.98
CA PHE A 397 -1.66 -9.54 23.26
C PHE A 397 -2.11 -10.69 24.16
N GLU A 398 -2.97 -11.55 23.62
CA GLU A 398 -3.55 -12.70 24.30
C GLU A 398 -3.57 -13.92 23.38
N ASN A 399 -3.79 -15.10 23.97
CA ASN A 399 -4.10 -16.29 23.18
C ASN A 399 -5.54 -16.23 22.70
N GLU A 400 -5.77 -16.77 21.50
CA GLU A 400 -7.13 -16.99 21.03
C GLU A 400 -7.84 -18.09 21.86
N VAL A 401 -9.18 -18.08 21.86
CA VAL A 401 -10.01 -19.09 22.55
C VAL A 401 -9.72 -20.50 21.98
N GLU A 402 -9.77 -21.54 22.81
CA GLU A 402 -9.44 -22.92 22.41
C GLU A 402 -10.23 -23.41 21.18
N GLU A 403 -11.49 -23.00 21.04
CA GLU A 403 -12.37 -23.34 19.92
C GLU A 403 -11.94 -22.74 18.56
N ARG A 404 -11.06 -21.72 18.56
CA ARG A 404 -10.63 -20.99 17.34
C ARG A 404 -9.15 -21.08 17.02
N GLY A 405 -8.44 -22.02 17.66
CA GLY A 405 -7.02 -22.27 17.42
C GLY A 405 -6.15 -22.19 18.68
N GLY A 406 -6.69 -21.68 19.79
CA GLY A 406 -6.05 -21.69 21.09
C GLY A 406 -4.63 -21.12 21.06
N ASP A 407 -3.72 -21.87 21.68
CA ASP A 407 -2.29 -21.59 21.76
C ASP A 407 -1.52 -21.49 20.42
N GLY A 408 -2.16 -21.76 19.28
CA GLY A 408 -1.54 -21.65 17.95
C GLY A 408 -1.66 -20.27 17.31
N ILE A 409 -2.43 -19.37 17.93
CA ILE A 409 -2.72 -18.02 17.43
C ILE A 409 -2.51 -17.02 18.56
N THR A 410 -1.73 -15.98 18.28
CA THR A 410 -1.62 -14.82 19.16
C THR A 410 -2.49 -13.70 18.60
N VAL A 411 -3.43 -13.22 19.41
CA VAL A 411 -4.29 -12.09 19.10
C VAL A 411 -3.63 -10.84 19.65
N VAL A 412 -3.39 -9.85 18.80
CA VAL A 412 -2.84 -8.56 19.20
C VAL A 412 -3.93 -7.51 19.07
N ASN A 413 -4.29 -6.94 20.21
CA ASN A 413 -5.19 -5.80 20.32
C ASN A 413 -4.33 -4.55 20.44
N PHE A 414 -4.41 -3.68 19.44
CA PHE A 414 -3.80 -2.37 19.53
C PHE A 414 -4.60 -1.59 20.57
N THR A 415 -3.96 -1.21 21.67
CA THR A 415 -4.57 -0.23 22.56
C THR A 415 -4.67 1.05 21.77
N ASN A 416 -5.83 1.32 21.18
CA ASN A 416 -6.18 2.65 20.69
C ASN A 416 -5.91 3.57 21.86
N GLN A 417 -4.77 4.27 21.82
CA GLN A 417 -4.41 5.20 22.87
C GLN A 417 -5.44 6.32 22.82
N LYS A 418 -6.48 6.14 23.64
CA LYS A 418 -7.49 7.11 24.02
C LYS A 418 -6.89 8.50 24.14
#